data_AF-A0A2U2RRQ6-F1
#
_entry.id   AF-A0A2U2RRQ6-F1
#
_cell.length_a   1.000
_cell.length_b   1.000
_cell.length_c   1.000
_cell.angle_alpha   90.00
_cell.angle_beta   90.00
_cell.angle_gamma   90.00
#
_symmetry.space_group_name_H-M   'P 1'
#
loop_
_entity.id
_entity.type
_entity.pdbx_description
1 polymer ?
#
loop_
_entity_poly.entity_id
_entity_poly.type
_entity_poly.pdbx_seq_one_letter_code
_entity_poly.pdbx_strand_id
1 'polypeptide(L)'
;MALWRFAIAGFCFVGTYEAWSKPQFWVYFTFQTGFVLGIVMLWAGAATLLKGIQPPAWPKGCLTVYAIVTALVAFFLMPPDDPAYVPQVIGIMTNTMLHKIAPIMAVIDFVLFDPHRRFRWHYMFSWLAYFPAYLVFVLARATIWPGSGPAAGGSPYPYDFINLDALGWQGFGISCGKLAIAFFVISLVVWLLDRALPSKALLG
;
A
#
# COMPACT_ATOMS: atom_id res chain seq x y z
N MET A 1 -21.70 4.88 -0.26
CA MET A 1 -20.54 4.38 0.49
C MET A 1 -20.15 2.94 0.14
N ALA A 2 -21.04 1.95 0.21
CA ALA A 2 -20.66 0.55 -0.03
C ALA A 2 -20.08 0.28 -1.44
N LEU A 3 -20.74 0.79 -2.49
CA LEU A 3 -20.28 0.65 -3.88
C LEU A 3 -18.87 1.23 -4.09
N TRP A 4 -18.55 2.35 -3.43
CA TRP A 4 -17.22 2.96 -3.47
C TRP A 4 -16.15 2.02 -2.91
N ARG A 5 -16.42 1.42 -1.75
CA ARG A 5 -15.49 0.49 -1.08
C ARG A 5 -15.34 -0.82 -1.86
N PHE A 6 -16.40 -1.31 -2.48
CA PHE A 6 -16.30 -2.44 -3.41
C PHE A 6 -15.52 -2.11 -4.67
N ALA A 7 -15.63 -0.88 -5.20
CA ALA A 7 -14.80 -0.45 -6.32
C ALA A 7 -13.32 -0.41 -5.92
N ILE A 8 -12.97 0.12 -4.74
CA ILE A 8 -11.58 0.05 -4.23
C ILE A 8 -11.12 -1.41 -4.14
N ALA A 9 -11.93 -2.28 -3.56
CA ALA A 9 -11.61 -3.70 -3.46
C ALA A 9 -11.38 -4.36 -4.82
N GLY A 10 -12.24 -4.05 -5.80
CA GLY A 10 -12.10 -4.50 -7.19
C GLY A 10 -10.78 -4.04 -7.81
N PHE A 11 -10.44 -2.76 -7.73
CA PHE A 11 -9.17 -2.24 -8.24
C PHE A 11 -7.96 -2.86 -7.55
N CYS A 12 -8.04 -3.16 -6.24
CA CYS A 12 -6.98 -3.83 -5.52
C CYS A 12 -6.80 -5.29 -5.95
N PHE A 13 -7.89 -6.05 -6.08
CA PHE A 13 -7.83 -7.45 -6.48
C PHE A 13 -7.42 -7.61 -7.94
N VAL A 14 -7.97 -6.78 -8.84
CA VAL A 14 -7.53 -6.75 -10.24
C VAL A 14 -6.07 -6.28 -10.29
N GLY A 15 -5.71 -5.20 -9.62
CA GLY A 15 -4.33 -4.72 -9.63
C GLY A 15 -3.30 -5.74 -9.16
N THR A 16 -3.68 -6.67 -8.27
CA THR A 16 -2.80 -7.71 -7.73
C THR A 16 -2.91 -9.07 -8.42
N TYR A 17 -3.77 -9.21 -9.45
CA TYR A 17 -4.12 -10.52 -10.01
C TYR A 17 -2.90 -11.28 -10.55
N GLU A 18 -1.89 -10.58 -11.05
CA GLU A 18 -0.69 -11.22 -11.59
C GLU A 18 0.04 -12.06 -10.55
N ALA A 19 0.07 -11.62 -9.28
CA ALA A 19 0.73 -12.38 -8.22
C ALA A 19 -0.01 -13.66 -7.84
N TRP A 20 -1.28 -13.81 -8.26
CA TRP A 20 -2.06 -15.00 -7.95
C TRP A 20 -1.56 -16.22 -8.72
N SER A 21 -1.02 -16.01 -9.93
CA SER A 21 -0.38 -17.06 -10.74
C SER A 21 1.15 -16.96 -10.79
N LYS A 22 1.73 -15.82 -10.39
CA LYS A 22 3.18 -15.57 -10.33
C LYS A 22 3.59 -15.21 -8.90
N PRO A 23 3.79 -16.19 -8.00
CA PRO A 23 3.99 -15.92 -6.58
C PRO A 23 5.20 -15.04 -6.25
N GLN A 24 6.20 -14.97 -7.14
CA GLN A 24 7.34 -14.07 -6.99
C GLN A 24 6.94 -12.59 -6.91
N PHE A 25 5.80 -12.18 -7.49
CA PHE A 25 5.30 -10.81 -7.38
C PHE A 25 4.78 -10.44 -6.00
N TRP A 26 4.49 -11.42 -5.13
CA TRP A 26 4.16 -11.13 -3.73
C TRP A 26 5.32 -10.50 -2.95
N VAL A 27 6.54 -10.50 -3.48
CA VAL A 27 7.65 -9.78 -2.85
C VAL A 27 7.47 -8.25 -2.92
N TYR A 28 6.65 -7.73 -3.82
CA TYR A 28 6.37 -6.29 -3.90
C TYR A 28 5.51 -5.82 -2.73
N PHE A 29 5.94 -4.75 -2.06
CA PHE A 29 5.19 -4.07 -1.02
C PHE A 29 3.78 -3.70 -1.52
N THR A 30 3.71 -3.09 -2.71
CA THR A 30 2.46 -2.67 -3.36
C THR A 30 1.45 -3.80 -3.48
N PHE A 31 1.90 -5.01 -3.83
CA PHE A 31 1.01 -6.16 -4.01
C PHE A 31 0.48 -6.65 -2.65
N GLN A 32 1.36 -6.79 -1.65
CA GLN A 32 0.95 -7.21 -0.31
C GLN A 32 -0.04 -6.21 0.31
N THR A 33 0.30 -4.91 0.31
CA THR A 33 -0.56 -3.89 0.93
C THR A 33 -1.82 -3.62 0.13
N GLY A 34 -1.74 -3.65 -1.20
CA GLY A 34 -2.90 -3.52 -2.08
C GLY A 34 -3.91 -4.64 -1.87
N PHE A 35 -3.45 -5.88 -1.77
CA PHE A 35 -4.33 -7.02 -1.50
C PHE A 35 -5.03 -6.90 -0.14
N VAL A 36 -4.29 -6.54 0.92
CA VAL A 36 -4.87 -6.35 2.26
C VAL A 36 -5.84 -5.15 2.29
N LEU A 37 -5.53 -4.06 1.59
CA LEU A 37 -6.46 -2.95 1.37
C LEU A 37 -7.75 -3.44 0.71
N GLY A 38 -7.65 -4.29 -0.31
CA GLY A 38 -8.80 -4.89 -0.97
C GLY A 38 -9.69 -5.67 -0.02
N ILE A 39 -9.10 -6.51 0.84
CA ILE A 39 -9.84 -7.27 1.87
C ILE A 39 -10.54 -6.33 2.86
N VAL A 40 -9.84 -5.33 3.38
CA VAL A 40 -10.41 -4.39 4.35
C VAL A 40 -11.54 -3.54 3.73
N MET A 41 -11.41 -3.16 2.46
CA MET A 41 -12.44 -2.42 1.75
C MET A 41 -13.64 -3.30 1.38
N LEU A 42 -13.41 -4.57 1.06
CA LEU A 42 -14.49 -5.54 0.88
C LEU A 42 -15.28 -5.74 2.18
N TRP A 43 -14.59 -5.91 3.31
CA TRP A 43 -15.21 -5.96 4.64
C TRP A 43 -15.98 -4.68 4.93
N ALA A 44 -15.37 -3.50 4.76
CA ALA A 44 -16.01 -2.21 5.00
C ALA A 44 -17.26 -2.00 4.13
N GLY A 45 -17.23 -2.43 2.86
CA GLY A 45 -18.36 -2.39 1.95
C GLY A 45 -19.49 -3.31 2.40
N ALA A 46 -19.17 -4.57 2.71
CA ALA A 46 -20.14 -5.55 3.19
C ALA A 46 -20.77 -5.14 4.52
N ALA A 47 -19.97 -4.67 5.48
CA ALA A 47 -20.45 -4.16 6.77
C ALA A 47 -21.40 -2.96 6.58
N THR A 48 -21.17 -2.12 5.57
CA THR A 48 -22.05 -0.98 5.26
C THR A 48 -23.40 -1.45 4.70
N LEU A 49 -23.44 -2.42 3.78
CA LEU A 49 -24.69 -2.95 3.23
C LEU A 49 -25.48 -3.77 4.23
N LEU A 50 -24.79 -4.64 4.97
CA LEU A 50 -25.39 -5.59 5.89
C LEU A 50 -25.63 -5.00 7.29
N LYS A 51 -25.32 -3.71 7.49
CA LYS A 51 -25.35 -3.04 8.80
C LYS A 51 -24.53 -3.81 9.87
N GLY A 52 -23.40 -4.37 9.44
CA GLY A 52 -22.50 -5.17 10.26
C GLY A 52 -21.41 -4.34 10.95
N ILE A 53 -20.48 -5.05 11.61
CA ILE A 53 -19.35 -4.45 12.30
C ILE A 53 -18.33 -3.93 11.27
N GLN A 54 -18.01 -2.64 11.35
CA GLN A 54 -17.00 -2.00 10.49
C GLN A 54 -15.58 -2.45 10.86
N PRO A 55 -14.61 -2.44 9.92
CA PRO A 55 -13.23 -2.73 10.25
C PRO A 55 -12.70 -1.82 11.37
N PRO A 56 -11.81 -2.32 12.24
CA PRO A 56 -11.22 -1.50 13.28
C PRO A 56 -10.48 -0.30 12.69
N ALA A 57 -10.36 0.76 13.49
CA ALA A 57 -9.68 1.99 13.08
C ALA A 57 -8.22 1.76 12.67
N TRP A 58 -7.52 0.84 13.36
CA TRP A 58 -6.11 0.57 13.12
C TRP A 58 -5.79 0.11 11.69
N PRO A 59 -6.39 -0.98 11.14
CA PRO A 59 -6.10 -1.42 9.78
C PRO A 59 -6.55 -0.40 8.72
N LYS A 60 -7.64 0.33 8.95
CA LYS A 60 -8.09 1.41 8.06
C LYS A 60 -7.04 2.51 7.92
N GLY A 61 -6.57 3.07 9.03
CA GLY A 61 -5.53 4.10 9.00
C GLY A 61 -4.19 3.58 8.46
N CYS A 62 -3.80 2.37 8.86
CA CYS A 62 -2.59 1.70 8.39
C CYS A 62 -2.55 1.57 6.86
N LEU A 63 -3.64 1.07 6.26
CA LEU A 63 -3.72 0.85 4.82
C LEU A 63 -3.91 2.15 4.03
N THR A 64 -4.53 3.18 4.61
CA THR A 64 -4.53 4.53 4.02
C THR A 64 -3.10 5.09 3.94
N VAL A 65 -2.29 4.95 5.01
CA VAL A 65 -0.88 5.37 4.99
C VAL A 65 -0.11 4.60 3.91
N TYR A 66 -0.24 3.28 3.85
CA TYR A 66 0.48 2.47 2.85
C TYR A 66 0.03 2.75 1.42
N ALA A 67 -1.25 3.08 1.20
CA ALA A 67 -1.74 3.48 -0.10
C ALA A 67 -1.13 4.83 -0.54
N ILE A 68 -1.04 5.82 0.36
CA ILE A 68 -0.37 7.10 0.08
C ILE A 68 1.11 6.88 -0.22
N VAL A 69 1.81 6.11 0.62
CA VAL A 69 3.22 5.75 0.39
C VAL A 69 3.40 5.11 -0.98
N THR A 70 2.56 4.13 -1.32
CA THR A 70 2.61 3.41 -2.60
C THR A 70 2.49 4.39 -3.77
N ALA A 71 1.55 5.32 -3.72
CA ALA A 71 1.38 6.34 -4.75
C ALA A 71 2.58 7.28 -4.86
N LEU A 72 3.14 7.72 -3.73
CA LEU A 72 4.28 8.63 -3.71
C LEU A 72 5.58 7.94 -4.18
N VAL A 73 5.83 6.71 -3.76
CA VAL A 73 6.96 5.91 -4.23
C VAL A 73 6.83 5.65 -5.73
N ALA A 74 5.64 5.27 -6.20
CA ALA A 74 5.40 5.09 -7.63
C ALA A 74 5.58 6.38 -8.43
N PHE A 75 5.21 7.53 -7.88
CA PHE A 75 5.36 8.82 -8.57
C PHE A 75 6.80 9.34 -8.59
N PHE A 76 7.54 9.20 -7.50
CA PHE A 76 8.88 9.80 -7.36
C PHE A 76 10.04 8.86 -7.66
N LEU A 77 9.88 7.55 -7.44
CA LEU A 77 10.99 6.59 -7.44
C LEU A 77 10.87 5.51 -8.52
N MET A 78 9.71 5.36 -9.16
CA MET A 78 9.50 4.34 -10.18
C MET A 78 9.52 4.98 -11.59
N PRO A 79 10.03 4.26 -12.60
CA PRO A 79 9.88 4.69 -13.98
C PRO A 79 8.40 4.67 -14.41
N PRO A 80 8.02 5.41 -15.46
CA PRO A 80 6.69 5.31 -16.05
C PRO A 80 6.34 3.87 -16.44
N ASP A 81 5.08 3.47 -16.22
CA ASP A 81 4.56 2.17 -16.64
C ASP A 81 4.61 2.04 -18.17
N ASP A 82 5.11 0.90 -18.67
CA ASP A 82 5.13 0.55 -20.09
C ASP A 82 3.95 -0.38 -20.43
N PRO A 83 3.01 0.04 -21.30
CA PRO A 83 1.90 -0.78 -21.76
C PRO A 83 2.29 -2.12 -22.40
N ALA A 84 3.53 -2.25 -22.90
CA ALA A 84 4.03 -3.50 -23.48
C ALA A 84 4.28 -4.59 -22.42
N TYR A 85 4.53 -4.20 -21.16
CA TYR A 85 4.90 -5.12 -20.09
C TYR A 85 3.88 -5.17 -18.95
N VAL A 86 3.11 -4.10 -18.76
CA VAL A 86 2.08 -4.02 -17.71
C VAL A 86 0.72 -4.45 -18.28
N PRO A 87 0.11 -5.53 -17.77
CA PRO A 87 -1.20 -5.97 -18.26
C PRO A 87 -2.28 -4.92 -18.10
N GLN A 88 -3.22 -4.96 -19.04
CA GLN A 88 -4.39 -4.09 -19.04
C GLN A 88 -5.64 -4.90 -18.79
N VAL A 89 -6.48 -4.41 -17.89
CA VAL A 89 -7.83 -4.92 -17.66
C VAL A 89 -8.77 -3.76 -17.92
N ILE A 90 -9.79 -3.98 -18.76
CA ILE A 90 -10.76 -2.95 -19.19
C ILE A 90 -10.10 -1.66 -19.72
N GLY A 91 -8.95 -1.77 -20.38
CA GLY A 91 -8.19 -0.63 -20.91
C GLY A 91 -7.38 0.16 -19.88
N ILE A 92 -7.26 -0.34 -18.64
CA ILE A 92 -6.51 0.30 -17.56
C ILE A 92 -5.36 -0.64 -17.15
N MET A 93 -4.14 -0.11 -17.07
CA MET A 93 -2.97 -0.86 -16.59
C MET A 93 -3.14 -1.24 -15.11
N THR A 94 -2.80 -2.47 -14.74
CA THR A 94 -2.87 -2.95 -13.35
C THR A 94 -2.07 -2.09 -12.38
N ASN A 95 -0.87 -1.64 -12.78
CA ASN A 95 -0.09 -0.68 -11.99
C ASN A 95 -0.80 0.66 -11.82
N THR A 96 -1.51 1.17 -12.84
CA THR A 96 -2.31 2.40 -12.70
C THR A 96 -3.42 2.22 -11.65
N MET A 97 -4.02 1.03 -11.56
CA MET A 97 -4.99 0.72 -10.53
C MET A 97 -4.39 0.80 -9.12
N LEU A 98 -3.20 0.21 -8.90
CA LEU A 98 -2.56 0.15 -7.57
C LEU A 98 -1.78 1.40 -7.18
N HIS A 99 -1.17 2.10 -8.13
CA HIS A 99 -0.31 3.26 -7.87
C HIS A 99 -1.07 4.58 -7.89
N LYS A 100 -2.26 4.63 -8.51
CA LYS A 100 -3.02 5.88 -8.69
C LYS A 100 -4.46 5.75 -8.22
N ILE A 101 -5.25 4.88 -8.86
CA ILE A 101 -6.71 4.84 -8.65
C ILE A 101 -7.04 4.42 -7.21
N ALA A 102 -6.60 3.24 -6.77
CA ALA A 102 -6.91 2.73 -5.44
C ALA A 102 -6.37 3.65 -4.32
N PRO A 103 -5.13 4.20 -4.38
CA PRO A 103 -4.67 5.18 -3.42
C PRO A 103 -5.51 6.45 -3.33
N ILE A 104 -5.84 7.08 -4.47
CA ILE A 104 -6.70 8.26 -4.49
C ILE A 104 -8.06 7.93 -3.88
N MET A 105 -8.64 6.80 -4.25
CA MET A 105 -9.93 6.39 -3.73
C MET A 105 -9.89 6.07 -2.23
N ALA A 106 -8.80 5.50 -1.71
CA ALA A 106 -8.60 5.22 -0.30
C ALA A 106 -8.45 6.50 0.54
N VAL A 107 -7.77 7.53 0.00
CA VAL A 107 -7.69 8.85 0.64
C VAL A 107 -9.07 9.51 0.69
N ILE A 108 -9.82 9.46 -0.42
CA ILE A 108 -11.20 9.97 -0.46
C ILE A 108 -12.09 9.21 0.53
N ASP A 109 -11.98 7.88 0.61
CA ASP A 109 -12.77 7.09 1.55
C ASP A 109 -12.46 7.45 3.01
N PHE A 110 -11.17 7.60 3.33
CA PHE A 110 -10.74 8.09 4.64
C PHE A 110 -11.35 9.46 4.94
N VAL A 111 -11.17 10.45 4.08
CA VAL A 111 -11.62 11.83 4.34
C VAL A 111 -13.14 11.94 4.40
N LEU A 112 -13.86 11.34 3.44
CA LEU A 112 -15.30 11.57 3.26
C LEU A 112 -16.19 10.57 3.99
N PHE A 113 -15.83 9.29 4.01
CA PHE A 113 -16.75 8.20 4.40
C PHE A 113 -16.42 7.56 5.75
N ASP A 114 -15.20 7.74 6.27
CA ASP A 114 -14.86 7.26 7.61
C ASP A 114 -15.21 8.28 8.70
N PRO A 115 -15.72 7.82 9.86
CA PRO A 115 -15.73 8.62 11.08
C PRO A 115 -14.31 8.92 11.55
N HIS A 116 -14.06 10.15 11.99
CA HIS A 116 -12.74 10.58 12.45
C HIS A 116 -12.60 10.63 13.97
N ARG A 117 -11.43 11.04 14.45
CA ARG A 117 -10.99 11.06 15.87
C ARG A 117 -10.93 9.67 16.50
N ARG A 118 -10.75 8.65 15.67
CA ARG A 118 -10.67 7.25 16.07
C ARG A 118 -9.25 6.74 16.21
N PHE A 119 -8.25 7.46 15.67
CA PHE A 119 -6.87 7.02 15.73
C PHE A 119 -6.21 7.43 17.04
N ARG A 120 -5.71 6.43 17.77
CA ARG A 120 -4.90 6.65 18.97
C ARG A 120 -3.55 7.22 18.54
N TRP A 121 -2.94 8.08 19.37
CA TRP A 121 -1.67 8.73 19.02
C TRP A 121 -0.57 7.72 18.69
N HIS A 122 -0.49 6.60 19.42
CA HIS A 122 0.52 5.58 19.19
C HIS A 122 0.33 4.79 17.88
N TYR A 123 -0.82 4.96 17.19
CA TYR A 123 -1.06 4.30 15.92
C TYR A 123 -0.04 4.76 14.87
N MET A 124 0.34 6.05 14.87
CA MET A 124 1.29 6.60 13.90
C MET A 124 2.65 5.88 13.93
N PHE A 125 3.06 5.37 15.09
CA PHE A 125 4.29 4.59 15.25
C PHE A 125 4.06 3.12 14.90
N SER A 126 2.95 2.53 15.34
CA SER A 126 2.66 1.12 15.06
C SER A 126 2.43 0.84 13.56
N TRP A 127 1.92 1.80 12.80
CA TRP A 127 1.81 1.68 11.34
C TRP A 127 3.17 1.68 10.64
N LEU A 128 4.26 2.03 11.32
CA LEU A 128 5.60 1.90 10.74
C LEU A 128 6.12 0.47 10.84
N ALA A 129 5.54 -0.39 11.68
CA ALA A 129 6.09 -1.69 12.03
C ALA A 129 6.24 -2.65 10.84
N TYR A 130 5.38 -2.51 9.81
CA TYR A 130 5.47 -3.35 8.63
C TYR A 130 6.69 -3.02 7.76
N PHE A 131 7.15 -1.77 7.72
CA PHE A 131 8.30 -1.40 6.90
C PHE A 131 9.60 -2.12 7.30
N PRO A 132 10.05 -2.13 8.56
CA PRO A 132 11.23 -2.90 8.96
C PRO A 132 11.00 -4.41 8.84
N ALA A 133 9.78 -4.90 9.11
CA ALA A 133 9.45 -6.32 8.90
C ALA A 133 9.59 -6.72 7.43
N TYR A 134 9.15 -5.85 6.51
CA TYR A 134 9.28 -6.02 5.07
C TYR A 134 10.74 -6.00 4.62
N LEU A 135 11.56 -5.08 5.15
CA LEU A 135 13.00 -5.04 4.85
C LEU A 135 13.71 -6.32 5.32
N VAL A 136 13.41 -6.80 6.53
CA VAL A 136 13.95 -8.08 7.04
C VAL A 136 13.54 -9.24 6.12
N PHE A 137 12.27 -9.27 5.71
CA PHE A 137 11.78 -10.28 4.77
C PHE A 137 12.52 -10.22 3.42
N VAL A 138 12.69 -9.04 2.84
CA VAL A 138 13.41 -8.87 1.56
C VAL A 138 14.87 -9.30 1.68
N LEU A 139 15.58 -8.88 2.73
CA LEU A 139 16.98 -9.25 2.96
C LEU A 139 17.13 -10.76 3.19
N ALA A 140 16.29 -11.35 4.05
CA ALA A 140 16.31 -12.79 4.29
C ALA A 140 16.05 -13.58 3.00
N ARG A 141 15.03 -13.20 2.22
CA ARG A 141 14.75 -13.80 0.91
C ARG A 141 15.95 -13.67 -0.03
N ALA A 142 16.57 -12.50 -0.11
CA ALA A 142 17.72 -12.28 -0.99
C ALA A 142 18.90 -13.17 -0.62
N THR A 143 19.15 -13.39 0.68
CA THR A 143 20.20 -14.31 1.13
C THR A 143 19.90 -15.79 0.85
N ILE A 144 18.63 -16.22 0.99
CA ILE A 144 18.25 -17.63 0.85
C ILE A 144 18.03 -18.01 -0.63
N TRP A 145 17.45 -17.10 -1.42
CA TRP A 145 17.11 -17.31 -2.82
C TRP A 145 17.51 -16.12 -3.70
N PRO A 146 18.81 -15.97 -4.02
CA PRO A 146 19.33 -14.81 -4.75
C PRO A 146 18.82 -14.68 -6.19
N GLY A 147 18.30 -15.75 -6.79
CA GLY A 147 17.68 -15.72 -8.13
C GLY A 147 16.15 -15.64 -8.14
N SER A 148 15.51 -15.39 -6.98
CA SER A 148 14.05 -15.44 -6.84
C SER A 148 13.31 -14.16 -7.24
N GLY A 149 14.03 -13.25 -7.88
CA GLY A 149 13.58 -11.94 -8.24
C GLY A 149 12.32 -11.89 -9.10
N PRO A 150 11.45 -10.90 -8.89
CA PRO A 150 10.27 -10.72 -9.73
C PRO A 150 10.62 -10.16 -11.12
N ALA A 151 11.75 -9.45 -11.26
CA ALA A 151 12.16 -8.79 -12.49
C ALA A 151 12.98 -9.71 -13.43
N ALA A 152 13.02 -9.34 -14.71
CA ALA A 152 13.92 -9.96 -15.68
C ALA A 152 15.37 -9.83 -15.20
N GLY A 153 16.11 -10.95 -15.18
CA GLY A 153 17.45 -11.04 -14.58
C GLY A 153 17.48 -11.60 -13.15
N GLY A 154 16.32 -11.83 -12.53
CA GLY A 154 16.22 -12.61 -11.29
C GLY A 154 16.71 -11.90 -10.02
N SER A 155 16.93 -10.59 -10.05
CA SER A 155 17.38 -9.80 -8.88
C SER A 155 16.44 -10.01 -7.69
N PRO A 156 16.93 -10.46 -6.52
CA PRO A 156 16.06 -10.84 -5.41
C PRO A 156 15.40 -9.63 -4.72
N TYR A 157 15.82 -8.41 -5.07
CA TYR A 157 15.29 -7.17 -4.54
C TYR A 157 14.12 -6.67 -5.42
N PRO A 158 12.98 -6.32 -4.84
CA PRO A 158 11.83 -5.83 -5.60
C PRO A 158 12.06 -4.43 -6.19
N TYR A 159 12.90 -3.60 -5.56
CA TYR A 159 13.08 -2.22 -5.97
C TYR A 159 14.55 -1.81 -5.95
N ASP A 160 14.97 -1.04 -6.95
CA ASP A 160 16.35 -0.56 -7.08
C ASP A 160 16.80 0.27 -5.89
N PHE A 161 15.90 1.07 -5.32
CA PHE A 161 16.19 1.92 -4.16
C PHE A 161 16.40 1.13 -2.86
N ILE A 162 16.13 -0.18 -2.82
CA ILE A 162 16.53 -1.06 -1.69
C ILE A 162 17.40 -2.23 -2.16
N ASN A 163 17.95 -2.16 -3.37
CA ASN A 163 18.83 -3.19 -3.90
C ASN A 163 20.20 -3.11 -3.23
N LEU A 164 20.44 -3.97 -2.25
CA LEU A 164 21.69 -3.97 -1.47
C LEU A 164 22.91 -4.28 -2.34
N ASP A 165 22.76 -5.13 -3.36
CA ASP A 165 23.86 -5.51 -4.26
C ASP A 165 24.32 -4.32 -5.10
N ALA A 166 23.38 -3.46 -5.52
CA ALA A 166 23.68 -2.25 -6.28
C ALA A 166 24.12 -1.06 -5.41
N LEU A 167 23.55 -0.93 -4.20
CA LEU A 167 23.75 0.24 -3.33
C LEU A 167 24.88 0.09 -2.31
N GLY A 168 25.25 -1.15 -1.98
CA GLY A 168 26.04 -1.47 -0.80
C GLY A 168 25.33 -1.07 0.51
N TRP A 169 25.93 -1.42 1.65
CA TRP A 169 25.32 -1.18 2.97
C TRP A 169 25.06 0.29 3.27
N GLN A 170 25.98 1.18 2.88
CA GLN A 170 25.82 2.62 3.12
C GLN A 170 24.65 3.20 2.30
N GLY A 171 24.60 2.92 0.99
CA GLY A 171 23.52 3.40 0.12
C GLY A 171 22.17 2.83 0.52
N PHE A 172 22.12 1.54 0.85
CA PHE A 172 20.93 0.88 1.36
C PHE A 172 20.43 1.52 2.67
N GLY A 173 21.32 1.77 3.62
CA GLY A 173 20.97 2.41 4.90
C GLY A 173 20.43 3.83 4.72
N ILE A 174 21.05 4.63 3.86
CA ILE A 174 20.56 5.98 3.52
C ILE A 174 19.17 5.92 2.89
N SER A 175 18.95 5.01 1.94
CA SER A 175 17.66 4.86 1.27
C SER A 175 16.56 4.43 2.25
N CYS A 176 16.82 3.40 3.06
CA CYS A 176 15.89 2.94 4.10
C CYS A 176 15.58 4.04 5.11
N GLY A 177 16.58 4.84 5.52
CA GLY A 177 16.40 5.98 6.40
C GLY A 177 15.47 7.05 5.80
N LYS A 178 15.67 7.41 4.54
CA LYS A 178 14.79 8.36 3.82
C LYS A 178 13.36 7.84 3.74
N LEU A 179 13.17 6.56 3.41
CA LEU A 179 11.85 5.93 3.37
C LEU A 179 11.20 5.90 4.76
N ALA A 180 11.93 5.54 5.81
CA ALA A 180 11.41 5.52 7.18
C ALA A 180 10.93 6.90 7.63
N ILE A 181 11.68 7.96 7.31
CA ILE A 181 11.27 9.35 7.57
C ILE A 181 10.00 9.69 6.78
N ALA A 182 9.94 9.35 5.49
CA ALA A 182 8.76 9.60 4.65
C ALA A 182 7.51 8.88 5.19
N PHE A 183 7.63 7.60 5.54
CA PHE A 183 6.55 6.83 6.17
C PHE A 183 6.08 7.50 7.47
N PHE A 184 7.01 7.93 8.34
CA PHE A 184 6.67 8.61 9.59
C PHE A 184 5.92 9.92 9.34
N VAL A 185 6.41 10.76 8.42
CA VAL A 185 5.76 12.04 8.07
C VAL A 185 4.35 11.81 7.54
N ILE A 186 4.16 10.87 6.61
CA ILE A 186 2.84 10.54 6.06
C ILE A 186 1.91 10.01 7.16
N SER A 187 2.42 9.13 8.02
CA SER A 187 1.69 8.57 9.15
C SER A 187 1.22 9.65 10.14
N LEU A 188 2.10 10.61 10.45
CA LEU A 188 1.79 11.78 11.27
C LEU A 188 0.73 12.66 10.62
N VAL A 189 0.85 12.94 9.31
CA VAL A 189 -0.14 13.74 8.57
C VAL A 189 -1.51 13.09 8.58
N VAL A 190 -1.61 11.78 8.30
CA VAL A 190 -2.89 11.05 8.35
C VAL A 190 -3.50 11.09 9.74
N TRP A 191 -2.68 10.94 10.80
CA TRP A 191 -3.14 11.07 12.17
C TRP A 191 -3.62 12.50 12.49
N LEU A 192 -2.89 13.54 12.08
CA LEU A 192 -3.29 14.94 12.27
C LEU A 192 -4.61 15.25 11.56
N LEU A 193 -4.81 14.73 10.35
CA LEU A 193 -6.06 14.88 9.59
C LEU A 193 -7.24 14.21 10.30
N ASP A 194 -7.08 12.99 10.84
CA ASP A 194 -8.10 12.32 11.67
C ASP A 194 -8.46 13.14 12.91
N ARG A 195 -7.52 13.91 13.47
CA ARG A 195 -7.80 14.79 14.61
C ARG A 195 -8.49 16.09 14.23
N ALA A 196 -8.14 16.65 13.08
CA ALA A 196 -8.71 17.90 12.58
C ALA A 196 -10.17 17.72 12.12
N LEU A 197 -10.51 16.57 11.54
CA LEU A 197 -11.83 16.30 10.98
C LEU A 197 -12.90 16.00 12.06
N PRO A 198 -14.21 16.16 11.74
CA PRO A 198 -15.31 15.90 12.67
C PRO A 198 -15.41 14.41 13.05
N SER A 199 -15.90 14.10 14.24
CA SER A 199 -16.02 12.71 14.72
C SER A 199 -17.02 11.83 13.95
N LYS A 200 -17.80 12.42 13.05
CA LYS A 200 -18.74 11.73 12.14
C LYS A 200 -18.17 11.78 10.73
N ALA A 201 -18.57 10.83 9.87
CA ALA A 201 -18.25 10.90 8.45
C ALA A 201 -18.80 12.21 7.85
N LEU A 202 -18.07 12.78 6.89
CA LEU A 202 -18.50 14.00 6.20
C LEU A 202 -19.67 13.74 5.26
N LEU A 203 -19.70 12.55 4.66
CA LEU A 203 -20.77 12.04 3.83
C LEU A 203 -21.24 10.69 4.37
N GLY A 204 -22.56 10.51 4.49
CA GLY A 204 -23.21 9.30 5.00
C GLY A 204 -24.36 8.88 4.10
#